data_AF-A0A852ILH9-F1
#
_entry.id   AF-A0A852ILH9-F1
#
_cell.length_a   1.000
_cell.length_b   1.000
_cell.length_c   1.000
_cell.angle_alpha   90.00
_cell.angle_beta   90.00
_cell.angle_gamma   90.00
#
_symmetry.space_group_name_H-M   'P 1'
#
loop_
_entity.id
_entity.type
_entity.pdbx_description
1 polymer ?
#
loop_
_entity_poly.entity_id
_entity_poly.type
_entity_poly.pdbx_seq_one_letter_code
_entity_poly.pdbx_strand_id
1 'polypeptide(L)'
;FFLSLKLGNKTKGKHQKQICRIVLDHFEKQYTTELGDTWTHIRDVLTHPLCWQYAVLLNKFSQSTELENTLRVKGYHPAFQERLPYLPSSFQCYISRTPGRFPAQKHQAGKLKEYFLLNAASLLPVLALEVKDGEDVLDLCAAPGGKSVGILQCASPGKFHCNESDLLRSRRLKQTIESFIPDAFINLLMFSTLDGRQIGDLKPELYDKVLVDAPCSSDRSWLFSSDTQQATLRLIQRKELPSLQFQLLR
;
A
#
# COMPACT_ATOMS: atom_id res chain seq x y z
N PHE A 1 55.72 -1.30 9.56
CA PHE A 1 54.48 -1.98 9.15
C PHE A 1 53.28 -1.24 9.73
N PHE A 2 52.84 -0.17 9.08
CA PHE A 2 51.58 0.52 9.36
C PHE A 2 50.76 0.43 8.08
N LEU A 3 49.80 -0.49 8.03
CA LEU A 3 48.85 -0.62 6.94
C LEU A 3 47.61 0.23 7.26
N SER A 4 47.56 1.39 6.63
CA SER A 4 46.37 2.24 6.52
C SER A 4 45.27 1.49 5.74
N LEU A 5 44.23 1.04 6.45
CA LEU A 5 43.01 0.52 5.84
C LEU A 5 42.06 1.70 5.62
N LYS A 6 42.05 2.15 4.36
CA LYS A 6 41.05 3.06 3.78
C LYS A 6 39.63 2.58 4.14
N LEU A 7 38.93 3.33 5.01
CA LEU A 7 37.48 3.32 5.05
C LEU A 7 36.97 3.94 3.74
N GLY A 8 36.73 3.07 2.76
CA GLY A 8 36.00 3.43 1.55
C GLY A 8 34.55 3.75 1.89
N ASN A 9 34.24 5.05 1.96
CA ASN A 9 32.88 5.58 1.91
C ASN A 9 32.15 5.01 0.68
N LYS A 10 31.33 3.97 0.89
CA LYS A 10 30.38 3.44 -0.10
C LYS A 10 28.95 3.85 0.27
N THR A 11 28.72 5.13 0.51
CA THR A 11 27.41 5.74 0.29
C THR A 11 27.26 6.03 -1.20
N LYS A 12 27.11 4.97 -2.02
CA LYS A 12 26.64 5.13 -3.40
C LYS A 12 25.27 5.82 -3.33
N GLY A 13 25.18 7.01 -3.91
CA GLY A 13 24.06 7.93 -3.79
C GLY A 13 22.72 7.24 -4.04
N LYS A 14 21.79 7.35 -3.08
CA LYS A 14 20.38 7.16 -3.38
C LYS A 14 20.02 8.24 -4.38
N HIS A 15 19.74 7.86 -5.62
CA HIS A 15 19.21 8.79 -6.63
C HIS A 15 18.07 9.58 -6.00
N GLN A 16 18.28 10.90 -5.86
CA GLN A 16 17.23 11.80 -5.42
C GLN A 16 16.10 11.67 -6.44
N LYS A 17 14.87 11.47 -5.95
CA LYS A 17 13.72 11.30 -6.85
C LYS A 17 13.60 12.55 -7.72
N GLN A 18 13.87 12.42 -9.01
CA GLN A 18 13.76 13.51 -9.96
C GLN A 18 12.31 13.60 -10.46
N ILE A 19 11.80 14.82 -10.52
CA ILE A 19 10.44 15.08 -11.01
C ILE A 19 10.42 14.94 -12.54
N CYS A 20 9.49 14.14 -13.05
CA CYS A 20 9.17 14.03 -14.45
C CYS A 20 8.40 15.28 -14.88
N ARG A 21 9.07 16.19 -15.60
CA ARG A 21 8.51 17.49 -15.96
C ARG A 21 7.25 17.39 -16.81
N ILE A 22 7.21 16.44 -17.75
CA ILE A 22 6.04 16.19 -18.62
C ILE A 22 4.80 15.83 -17.77
N VAL A 23 4.98 15.01 -16.74
CA VAL A 23 3.89 14.62 -15.83
C VAL A 23 3.46 15.80 -14.96
N LEU A 24 4.42 16.56 -14.42
CA LEU A 24 4.12 17.74 -13.63
C LEU A 24 3.36 18.79 -14.45
N ASP A 25 3.80 19.10 -15.68
CA ASP A 25 3.13 20.09 -16.54
C ASP A 25 1.68 19.66 -16.89
N HIS A 26 1.47 18.36 -17.08
CA HIS A 26 0.11 17.81 -17.25
C HIS A 26 -0.75 18.01 -16.00
N PHE A 27 -0.21 17.71 -14.81
CA PHE A 27 -0.90 17.94 -13.54
C PHE A 27 -1.18 19.41 -13.28
N GLU A 28 -0.24 20.31 -13.59
CA GLU A 28 -0.45 21.76 -13.48
C GLU A 28 -1.65 22.20 -14.31
N LYS A 29 -1.77 21.75 -15.57
CA LYS A 29 -2.91 22.09 -16.41
C LYS A 29 -4.23 21.52 -15.89
N GLN A 30 -4.23 20.24 -15.55
CA GLN A 30 -5.44 19.53 -15.14
C GLN A 30 -5.92 19.96 -13.75
N TYR A 31 -5.05 19.85 -12.74
CA TYR A 31 -5.42 20.04 -11.35
C TYR A 31 -5.56 21.51 -10.93
N THR A 32 -4.94 22.46 -11.63
CA THR A 32 -5.30 23.88 -11.45
C THR A 32 -6.76 24.12 -11.85
N THR A 33 -7.23 23.47 -12.92
CA THR A 33 -8.62 23.60 -13.37
C THR A 33 -9.59 22.90 -12.40
N GLU A 34 -9.23 21.71 -11.91
CA GLU A 34 -10.10 20.89 -11.06
C GLU A 34 -10.13 21.35 -9.59
N LEU A 35 -9.00 21.83 -9.05
CA LEU A 35 -8.83 22.07 -7.61
C LEU A 35 -8.60 23.56 -7.27
N GLY A 36 -8.42 24.42 -8.27
CA GLY A 36 -8.16 25.85 -8.09
C GLY A 36 -6.96 26.12 -7.17
N ASP A 37 -7.10 27.05 -6.25
CA ASP A 37 -6.04 27.48 -5.33
C ASP A 37 -5.50 26.34 -4.45
N THR A 38 -6.32 25.32 -4.16
CA THR A 38 -5.94 24.15 -3.36
C THR A 38 -4.82 23.35 -4.02
N TRP A 39 -4.72 23.37 -5.35
CA TRP A 39 -3.69 22.64 -6.09
C TRP A 39 -2.29 23.05 -5.65
N THR A 40 -2.06 24.33 -5.33
CA THR A 40 -0.73 24.82 -4.95
C THR A 40 -0.19 24.08 -3.73
N HIS A 41 -1.01 23.96 -2.67
CA HIS A 41 -0.64 23.22 -1.47
C HIS A 41 -0.47 21.72 -1.73
N ILE A 42 -1.35 21.12 -2.53
CA ILE A 42 -1.26 19.69 -2.88
C ILE A 42 0.01 19.41 -3.68
N ARG A 43 0.33 20.24 -4.67
CA ARG A 43 1.53 20.14 -5.50
C ARG A 43 2.79 20.23 -4.66
N ASP A 44 2.85 21.17 -3.72
CA ASP A 44 4.01 21.36 -2.86
C ASP A 44 4.29 20.09 -2.02
N VAL A 45 3.23 19.47 -1.45
CA VAL A 45 3.36 18.18 -0.75
C VAL A 45 3.68 17.03 -1.72
N LEU A 46 3.06 17.00 -2.89
CA LEU A 46 3.23 15.95 -3.89
C LEU A 46 4.65 15.92 -4.46
N THR A 47 5.27 17.08 -4.64
CA THR A 47 6.63 17.25 -5.18
C THR A 47 7.73 17.16 -4.13
N HIS A 48 7.37 17.12 -2.83
CA HIS A 48 8.34 17.06 -1.73
C HIS A 48 8.26 15.74 -0.94
N PRO A 49 9.05 14.70 -1.32
CA PRO A 49 8.99 13.37 -0.70
C PRO A 49 9.19 13.31 0.81
N LEU A 50 9.84 14.32 1.41
CA LEU A 50 10.07 14.39 2.85
C LEU A 50 8.80 14.72 3.64
N CYS A 51 7.79 15.31 2.99
CA CYS A 51 6.48 15.58 3.59
C CYS A 51 5.54 14.36 3.55
N TRP A 52 5.94 13.28 2.88
CA TRP A 52 5.08 12.11 2.75
C TRP A 52 5.05 11.30 4.03
N GLN A 53 3.86 11.13 4.58
CA GLN A 53 3.63 10.31 5.74
C GLN A 53 3.55 8.82 5.38
N TYR A 54 4.25 8.00 6.16
CA TYR A 54 4.19 6.55 6.10
C TYR A 54 3.70 6.00 7.43
N ALA A 55 2.96 4.90 7.34
CA ALA A 55 2.52 4.13 8.47
C ALA A 55 3.40 2.88 8.64
N VAL A 56 3.60 2.51 9.89
CA VAL A 56 4.12 1.22 10.33
C VAL A 56 2.93 0.45 10.91
N LEU A 57 2.34 -0.43 10.10
CA LEU A 57 1.28 -1.33 10.54
C LEU A 57 1.93 -2.55 11.18
N LEU A 58 1.73 -2.78 12.48
CA LEU A 58 2.29 -3.95 13.15
C LEU A 58 1.57 -5.21 12.70
N ASN A 59 2.31 -6.31 12.67
CA ASN A 59 1.77 -7.62 12.39
C ASN A 59 1.33 -8.29 13.70
N LYS A 60 0.02 -8.48 13.88
CA LYS A 60 -0.58 -9.16 15.04
C LYS A 60 -0.08 -10.61 15.21
N PHE A 61 0.42 -11.23 14.14
CA PHE A 61 0.95 -12.59 14.16
C PHE A 61 2.45 -12.68 14.50
N SER A 62 3.14 -11.53 14.65
CA SER A 62 4.57 -11.45 14.93
C SER A 62 4.89 -10.24 15.80
N GLN A 63 4.14 -10.08 16.90
CA GLN A 63 4.28 -8.94 17.80
C GLN A 63 5.60 -8.99 18.57
N SER A 64 6.21 -7.82 18.76
CA SER A 64 7.48 -7.63 19.46
C SER A 64 7.42 -6.36 20.31
N THR A 65 7.58 -6.51 21.62
CA THR A 65 7.60 -5.36 22.55
C THR A 65 8.81 -4.45 22.31
N GLU A 66 9.93 -5.01 21.85
CA GLU A 66 11.14 -4.27 21.47
C GLU A 66 10.88 -3.33 20.29
N LEU A 67 10.10 -3.77 19.31
CA LEU A 67 9.73 -2.95 18.15
C LEU A 67 8.88 -1.74 18.56
N GLU A 68 7.87 -1.93 19.41
CA GLU A 68 7.04 -0.83 19.89
C GLU A 68 7.86 0.21 20.67
N ASN A 69 8.76 -0.25 21.54
CA ASN A 69 9.66 0.64 22.26
C ASN A 69 10.58 1.41 21.29
N THR A 70 11.11 0.73 20.27
CA THR A 70 11.93 1.34 19.23
C THR A 70 11.16 2.42 18.45
N LEU A 71 9.89 2.16 18.12
CA LEU A 71 9.02 3.12 17.44
C LEU A 71 8.83 4.37 18.30
N ARG A 72 8.48 4.20 19.58
CA ARG A 72 8.29 5.32 20.53
C ARG A 72 9.56 6.17 20.68
N VAL A 73 10.72 5.54 20.89
CA VAL A 73 12.02 6.23 21.01
C VAL A 73 12.37 7.01 19.72
N LYS A 74 11.94 6.51 18.55
CA LYS A 74 12.11 7.20 17.26
C LYS A 74 11.04 8.27 16.97
N GLY A 75 10.15 8.56 17.92
CA GLY A 75 9.11 9.59 17.79
C GLY A 75 7.86 9.14 17.02
N TYR A 76 7.71 7.83 16.77
CA TYR A 76 6.45 7.30 16.23
C TYR A 76 5.40 7.24 17.33
N HIS A 77 4.17 7.55 16.95
CA HIS A 77 3.00 7.52 17.83
C HIS A 77 1.85 6.78 17.13
N PRO A 78 0.88 6.25 17.88
CA PRO A 78 -0.30 5.63 17.31
C PRO A 78 -0.97 6.55 16.28
N ALA A 79 -1.36 6.00 15.14
CA ALA A 79 -2.00 6.73 14.04
C ALA A 79 -3.40 7.23 14.42
N PHE A 80 -4.04 6.56 15.39
CA PHE A 80 -5.36 6.88 15.90
C PHE A 80 -5.22 7.23 17.39
N GLN A 81 -5.65 8.44 17.76
CA GLN A 81 -5.59 8.90 19.16
C GLN A 81 -6.63 8.18 20.03
N GLU A 82 -7.82 7.93 19.47
CA GLU A 82 -8.87 7.13 20.09
C GLU A 82 -8.95 5.78 19.41
N ARG A 83 -9.22 4.73 20.18
CA ARG A 83 -9.46 3.40 19.63
C ARG A 83 -10.80 3.40 18.92
N LEU A 84 -10.80 3.01 17.66
CA LEU A 84 -12.04 2.77 16.92
C LEU A 84 -12.73 1.54 17.53
N PRO A 85 -14.00 1.63 17.94
CA PRO A 85 -14.66 0.61 18.77
C PRO A 85 -14.84 -0.73 18.06
N TYR A 86 -14.89 -0.72 16.72
CA TYR A 86 -15.03 -1.91 15.89
C TYR A 86 -13.69 -2.58 15.56
N LEU A 87 -12.55 -1.95 15.87
CA LEU A 87 -11.23 -2.54 15.61
C LEU A 87 -10.77 -3.38 16.80
N PRO A 88 -10.10 -4.52 16.56
CA PRO A 88 -9.55 -5.34 17.62
C PRO A 88 -8.39 -4.60 18.30
N SER A 89 -8.18 -4.88 19.59
CA SER A 89 -7.05 -4.33 20.36
C SER A 89 -5.68 -4.69 19.79
N SER A 90 -5.61 -5.76 19.00
CA SER A 90 -4.40 -6.22 18.31
C SER A 90 -4.04 -5.38 17.08
N PHE A 91 -4.97 -4.59 16.54
CA PHE A 91 -4.68 -3.68 15.44
C PHE A 91 -3.85 -2.50 15.96
N GLN A 92 -2.61 -2.40 15.48
CA GLN A 92 -1.65 -1.40 15.92
C GLN A 92 -0.99 -0.76 14.70
N CYS A 93 -1.12 0.56 14.58
CA CYS A 93 -0.56 1.33 13.48
C CYS A 93 0.10 2.59 14.02
N TYR A 94 1.32 2.85 13.57
CA TYR A 94 2.14 3.97 14.03
C TYR A 94 2.53 4.88 12.88
N ILE A 95 2.53 6.19 13.12
CA ILE A 95 2.99 7.22 12.17
C ILE A 95 4.04 8.10 12.86
N SER A 96 4.82 8.81 12.05
CA SER A 96 5.71 9.87 12.53
C SER A 96 5.42 11.17 11.80
N ARG A 97 5.64 12.29 12.49
CA ARG A 97 5.70 13.63 11.90
C ARG A 97 7.11 13.99 11.40
N THR A 98 8.12 13.26 11.87
CA THR A 98 9.50 13.47 11.42
C THR A 98 9.71 12.85 10.04
N PRO A 99 10.32 13.58 9.10
CA PRO A 99 10.66 13.03 7.80
C PRO A 99 11.55 11.80 7.92
N GLY A 100 11.19 10.74 7.19
CA GLY A 100 11.95 9.50 7.20
C GLY A 100 11.05 8.30 6.95
N ARG A 101 11.67 7.17 6.61
CA ARG A 101 10.99 5.89 6.53
C ARG A 101 11.62 4.94 7.52
N PHE A 102 10.79 4.22 8.26
CA PHE A 102 11.24 3.08 9.03
C PHE A 102 11.89 2.04 8.08
N PRO A 103 12.93 1.30 8.52
CA PRO A 103 13.60 0.32 7.67
C PRO A 103 12.62 -0.72 7.11
N ALA A 104 12.78 -1.12 5.85
CA ALA A 104 11.95 -2.18 5.28
C ALA A 104 12.50 -3.57 5.65
N GLN A 105 11.63 -4.49 6.05
CA GLN A 105 11.99 -5.90 6.24
C GLN A 105 11.89 -6.66 4.91
N LYS A 106 12.95 -7.41 4.58
CA LYS A 106 12.97 -8.30 3.41
C LYS A 106 12.14 -9.54 3.69
N HIS A 107 11.50 -10.08 2.65
CA HIS A 107 10.83 -11.38 2.74
C HIS A 107 11.87 -12.47 3.05
N GLN A 108 11.52 -13.38 3.94
CA GLN A 108 12.28 -14.57 4.29
C GLN A 108 11.27 -15.71 4.48
N ALA A 109 11.43 -16.80 3.73
CA ALA A 109 10.51 -17.94 3.82
C ALA A 109 10.49 -18.51 5.25
N GLY A 110 9.29 -18.82 5.75
CA GLY A 110 9.09 -19.34 7.11
C GLY A 110 9.26 -18.32 8.24
N LYS A 111 9.55 -17.05 7.93
CA LYS A 111 9.67 -15.99 8.94
C LYS A 111 8.71 -14.83 8.64
N LEU A 112 7.76 -14.63 9.55
CA LEU A 112 6.87 -13.48 9.49
C LEU A 112 7.62 -12.18 9.76
N LYS A 113 7.20 -11.13 9.06
CA LYS A 113 7.62 -9.75 9.30
C LYS A 113 6.84 -9.19 10.48
N GLU A 114 7.48 -8.32 11.24
CA GLU A 114 6.90 -7.69 12.41
C GLU A 114 5.99 -6.50 12.05
N TYR A 115 6.19 -5.90 10.86
CA TYR A 115 5.40 -4.76 10.41
C TYR A 115 5.40 -4.58 8.89
N PHE A 116 4.33 -3.96 8.40
CA PHE A 116 4.15 -3.54 7.01
C PHE A 116 4.33 -2.02 6.91
N LEU A 117 5.10 -1.58 5.91
CA LEU A 117 5.27 -0.16 5.59
C LEU A 117 4.35 0.24 4.44
N LEU A 118 3.47 1.19 4.69
CA LEU A 118 2.49 1.68 3.72
C LEU A 118 2.32 3.20 3.79
N ASN A 119 1.70 3.77 2.77
CA ASN A 119 1.15 5.12 2.90
C ASN A 119 0.00 5.05 3.93
N ALA A 120 0.00 5.94 4.93
CA ALA A 120 -1.02 5.93 5.99
C ALA A 120 -2.45 6.00 5.39
N ALA A 121 -2.64 6.80 4.34
CA ALA A 121 -3.92 6.93 3.66
C ALA A 121 -4.43 5.61 3.04
N SER A 122 -3.54 4.63 2.76
CA SER A 122 -3.95 3.33 2.21
C SER A 122 -4.76 2.49 3.19
N LEU A 123 -4.75 2.81 4.49
CA LEU A 123 -5.57 2.14 5.49
C LEU A 123 -7.01 2.65 5.53
N LEU A 124 -7.26 3.89 5.09
CA LEU A 124 -8.61 4.47 5.15
C LEU A 124 -9.69 3.61 4.50
N PRO A 125 -9.54 3.09 3.26
CA PRO A 125 -10.55 2.21 2.67
C PRO A 125 -10.68 0.86 3.38
N VAL A 126 -9.60 0.35 4.00
CA VAL A 126 -9.65 -0.88 4.80
C VAL A 126 -10.49 -0.66 6.06
N LEU A 127 -10.26 0.46 6.74
CA LEU A 127 -10.96 0.80 7.97
C LEU A 127 -12.43 1.16 7.73
N ALA A 128 -12.75 1.79 6.59
CA ALA A 128 -14.10 2.13 6.20
C ALA A 128 -14.92 0.90 5.76
N LEU A 129 -14.27 -0.19 5.36
CA LEU A 129 -14.96 -1.43 4.97
C LEU A 129 -15.57 -2.14 6.19
N GLU A 130 -15.00 -1.91 7.38
CA GLU A 130 -15.44 -2.45 8.67
C GLU A 130 -15.72 -3.96 8.63
N VAL A 131 -14.76 -4.70 8.06
CA VAL A 131 -14.81 -6.16 7.98
C VAL A 131 -14.91 -6.75 9.38
N LYS A 132 -15.82 -7.71 9.55
CA LYS A 132 -16.01 -8.47 10.79
C LYS A 132 -15.45 -9.89 10.67
N ASP A 133 -15.15 -10.48 11.80
CA ASP A 133 -14.71 -11.88 11.85
C ASP A 133 -15.79 -12.80 11.28
N GLY A 134 -15.38 -13.74 10.44
CA GLY A 134 -16.26 -14.70 9.78
C GLY A 134 -16.93 -14.23 8.48
N GLU A 135 -16.85 -12.94 8.13
CA GLU A 135 -17.36 -12.44 6.83
C GLU A 135 -16.52 -12.98 5.65
N ASP A 136 -17.17 -13.31 4.54
CA ASP A 136 -16.54 -13.68 3.28
C ASP A 136 -16.18 -12.40 2.50
N VAL A 137 -14.88 -12.19 2.27
CA VAL A 137 -14.34 -10.91 1.77
C VAL A 137 -13.64 -11.10 0.42
N LEU A 138 -13.79 -10.10 -0.46
CA LEU A 138 -13.04 -9.99 -1.72
C LEU A 138 -12.17 -8.74 -1.73
N ASP A 139 -10.88 -8.89 -1.99
CA ASP A 139 -10.01 -7.82 -2.48
C ASP A 139 -9.82 -7.99 -3.99
N LEU A 140 -10.54 -7.19 -4.78
CA LEU A 140 -10.70 -7.39 -6.22
C LEU A 140 -9.42 -7.08 -7.00
N CYS A 141 -8.58 -6.18 -6.49
CA CYS A 141 -7.37 -5.66 -7.11
C CYS A 141 -6.22 -5.67 -6.09
N ALA A 142 -5.92 -6.85 -5.56
CA ALA A 142 -5.23 -7.02 -4.29
C ALA A 142 -3.73 -6.66 -4.33
N ALA A 143 -3.03 -6.80 -5.46
CA ALA A 143 -1.58 -6.63 -5.44
C ALA A 143 -1.16 -5.16 -5.31
N PRO A 144 -0.07 -4.87 -4.56
CA PRO A 144 0.90 -5.83 -4.03
C PRO A 144 0.53 -6.49 -2.69
N GLY A 145 -0.66 -6.23 -2.13
CA GLY A 145 -1.17 -6.92 -0.93
C GLY A 145 -1.21 -6.08 0.34
N GLY A 146 -0.86 -4.79 0.29
CA GLY A 146 -0.80 -3.95 1.49
C GLY A 146 -2.17 -3.74 2.15
N LYS A 147 -3.24 -3.60 1.35
CA LYS A 147 -4.62 -3.49 1.86
C LYS A 147 -5.15 -4.84 2.31
N SER A 148 -4.84 -5.92 1.60
CA SER A 148 -5.19 -7.28 2.01
C SER A 148 -4.56 -7.66 3.35
N VAL A 149 -3.28 -7.33 3.56
CA VAL A 149 -2.62 -7.43 4.87
C VAL A 149 -3.36 -6.56 5.89
N GLY A 150 -3.69 -5.32 5.55
CA GLY A 150 -4.49 -4.42 6.41
C GLY A 150 -5.80 -5.05 6.90
N ILE A 151 -6.59 -5.63 5.99
CA ILE A 151 -7.84 -6.34 6.31
C ILE A 151 -7.55 -7.47 7.30
N LEU A 152 -6.54 -8.30 7.02
CA LEU A 152 -6.16 -9.42 7.89
C LEU A 152 -5.58 -8.99 9.24
N GLN A 153 -5.10 -7.74 9.38
CA GLN A 153 -4.75 -7.17 10.68
C GLN A 153 -5.99 -6.69 11.45
N CYS A 154 -7.05 -6.26 10.76
CA CYS A 154 -8.28 -5.74 11.37
C CYS A 154 -9.27 -6.85 11.76
N ALA A 155 -9.30 -7.96 11.02
CA ALA A 155 -10.29 -9.02 11.21
C ALA A 155 -9.73 -10.40 10.84
N SER A 156 -10.55 -11.43 11.01
CA SER A 156 -10.33 -12.81 10.61
C SER A 156 -11.48 -13.24 9.70
N PRO A 157 -11.40 -12.95 8.39
CA PRO A 157 -12.44 -13.33 7.42
C PRO A 157 -12.70 -14.84 7.42
N GLY A 158 -13.93 -15.24 7.08
CA GLY A 158 -14.30 -16.65 6.88
C GLY A 158 -13.57 -17.23 5.66
N LYS A 159 -13.83 -16.64 4.49
CA LYS A 159 -13.00 -16.78 3.29
C LYS A 159 -12.50 -15.42 2.86
N PHE A 160 -11.26 -15.36 2.40
CA PHE A 160 -10.69 -14.14 1.86
C PHE A 160 -10.15 -14.38 0.45
N HIS A 161 -10.81 -13.80 -0.55
CA HIS A 161 -10.40 -13.88 -1.94
C HIS A 161 -9.56 -12.67 -2.33
N CYS A 162 -8.29 -12.91 -2.66
CA CYS A 162 -7.39 -11.89 -3.21
C CYS A 162 -7.22 -12.11 -4.71
N ASN A 163 -7.81 -11.25 -5.54
CA ASN A 163 -7.68 -11.29 -6.99
C ASN A 163 -6.64 -10.27 -7.48
N GLU A 164 -5.79 -10.70 -8.42
CA GLU A 164 -4.91 -9.79 -9.18
C GLU A 164 -4.74 -10.35 -10.59
N SER A 165 -5.27 -9.63 -11.59
CA SER A 165 -5.25 -10.05 -13.00
C SER A 165 -3.83 -10.20 -13.58
N ASP A 166 -2.87 -9.39 -13.13
CA ASP A 166 -1.48 -9.47 -13.61
C ASP A 166 -0.69 -10.57 -12.88
N LEU A 167 -0.18 -11.54 -13.64
CA LEU A 167 0.55 -12.70 -13.10
C LEU A 167 1.79 -12.32 -12.28
N LEU A 168 2.53 -11.29 -12.68
CA LEU A 168 3.75 -10.89 -11.98
C LEU A 168 3.43 -10.18 -10.66
N ARG A 169 2.40 -9.33 -10.65
CA ARG A 169 1.88 -8.68 -9.45
C ARG A 169 1.23 -9.69 -8.51
N SER A 170 0.53 -10.69 -9.03
CA SER A 170 -0.05 -11.78 -8.23
C SER A 170 1.02 -12.58 -7.50
N ARG A 171 2.18 -12.85 -8.13
CA ARG A 171 3.33 -13.45 -7.43
C ARG A 171 3.83 -12.59 -6.27
N ARG A 172 3.90 -11.26 -6.45
CA ARG A 172 4.31 -10.32 -5.37
C ARG A 172 3.27 -10.26 -4.25
N LEU A 173 1.99 -10.34 -4.58
CA LEU A 173 0.90 -10.44 -3.63
C LEU A 173 1.05 -11.69 -2.76
N LYS A 174 1.26 -12.87 -3.37
CA LYS A 174 1.48 -14.13 -2.62
C LYS A 174 2.68 -14.04 -1.69
N GLN A 175 3.83 -13.56 -2.18
CA GLN A 175 5.02 -13.32 -1.36
C GLN A 175 4.78 -12.34 -0.21
N THR A 176 3.93 -11.33 -0.45
CA THR A 176 3.54 -10.38 0.58
C THR A 176 2.71 -11.09 1.64
N ILE A 177 1.66 -11.83 1.26
CA ILE A 177 0.85 -12.58 2.22
C ILE A 177 1.70 -13.58 3.03
N GLU A 178 2.55 -14.37 2.37
CA GLU A 178 3.48 -15.31 3.04
C GLU A 178 4.42 -14.62 4.04
N SER A 179 4.72 -13.33 3.83
CA SER A 179 5.57 -12.56 4.76
C SER A 179 4.84 -12.13 6.02
N PHE A 180 3.51 -12.16 6.06
CA PHE A 180 2.73 -11.54 7.13
C PHE A 180 1.74 -12.49 7.78
N ILE A 181 1.26 -13.49 7.05
CA ILE A 181 0.15 -14.35 7.47
C ILE A 181 0.69 -15.77 7.73
N PRO A 182 0.45 -16.37 8.91
CA PRO A 182 0.90 -17.72 9.21
C PRO A 182 0.25 -18.76 8.30
N ASP A 183 0.97 -19.87 8.05
CA ASP A 183 0.51 -20.99 7.22
C ASP A 183 -0.86 -21.56 7.68
N ALA A 184 -1.13 -21.55 8.98
CA ALA A 184 -2.40 -22.01 9.55
C ALA A 184 -3.63 -21.26 9.02
N PHE A 185 -3.47 -20.01 8.55
CA PHE A 185 -4.54 -19.18 8.01
C PHE A 185 -4.62 -19.21 6.47
N ILE A 186 -3.67 -19.87 5.79
CA ILE A 186 -3.62 -19.92 4.32
C ILE A 186 -4.83 -20.63 3.71
N ASN A 187 -5.41 -21.61 4.41
CA ASN A 187 -6.60 -22.34 3.93
C ASN A 187 -7.84 -21.44 3.77
N LEU A 188 -7.87 -20.30 4.46
CA LEU A 188 -8.95 -19.31 4.34
C LEU A 188 -8.71 -18.35 3.16
N LEU A 189 -7.51 -18.34 2.59
CA LEU A 189 -7.12 -17.45 1.50
C LEU A 189 -7.30 -18.12 0.14
N MET A 190 -8.04 -17.46 -0.74
CA MET A 190 -8.12 -17.82 -2.15
C MET A 190 -7.35 -16.80 -2.97
N PHE A 191 -6.55 -17.25 -3.94
CA PHE A 191 -5.88 -16.39 -4.90
C PHE A 191 -6.35 -16.71 -6.31
N SER A 192 -6.68 -15.67 -7.07
CA SER A 192 -6.96 -15.82 -8.50
C SER A 192 -6.32 -14.72 -9.32
N THR A 193 -6.25 -14.97 -10.63
CA THR A 193 -5.72 -14.04 -11.63
C THR A 193 -6.78 -13.80 -12.70
N LEU A 194 -8.02 -13.61 -12.25
CA LEU A 194 -9.17 -13.38 -13.12
C LEU A 194 -9.24 -11.91 -13.50
N ASP A 195 -9.92 -11.63 -14.60
CA ASP A 195 -10.41 -10.29 -14.88
C ASP A 195 -11.44 -9.91 -13.81
N GLY A 196 -11.15 -8.87 -13.03
CA GLY A 196 -12.03 -8.44 -11.94
C GLY A 196 -13.45 -8.11 -12.40
N ARG A 197 -13.62 -7.71 -13.66
CA ARG A 197 -14.92 -7.38 -14.27
C ARG A 197 -15.84 -8.59 -14.41
N GLN A 198 -15.31 -9.81 -14.30
CA GLN A 198 -16.05 -11.06 -14.46
C GLN A 198 -16.42 -11.70 -13.12
N ILE A 199 -15.83 -11.25 -12.01
CA ILE A 199 -15.98 -11.94 -10.72
C ILE A 199 -17.42 -11.85 -10.21
N GLY A 200 -18.11 -10.72 -10.42
CA GLY A 200 -19.52 -10.56 -10.04
C GLY A 200 -20.43 -11.61 -10.70
N ASP A 201 -20.25 -11.86 -12.00
CA ASP A 201 -21.02 -12.88 -12.73
C ASP A 201 -20.64 -14.32 -12.35
N LEU A 202 -19.35 -14.56 -12.11
CA LEU A 202 -18.85 -15.90 -11.74
C LEU A 202 -19.21 -16.29 -10.30
N LYS A 203 -19.37 -15.30 -9.41
CA LYS A 203 -19.57 -15.48 -7.97
C LYS A 203 -20.64 -14.51 -7.45
N PRO A 204 -21.88 -14.61 -7.97
CA PRO A 204 -22.96 -13.70 -7.59
C PRO A 204 -23.26 -13.84 -6.10
N GLU A 205 -23.44 -12.70 -5.42
CA GLU A 205 -23.86 -12.61 -4.01
C GLU A 205 -23.00 -13.40 -3.01
N LEU A 206 -21.76 -13.73 -3.39
CA LEU A 206 -20.91 -14.60 -2.58
C LEU A 206 -20.23 -13.88 -1.40
N TYR A 207 -19.95 -12.59 -1.55
CA TYR A 207 -19.11 -11.83 -0.61
C TYR A 207 -19.95 -10.88 0.24
N ASP A 208 -19.75 -10.91 1.54
CA ASP A 208 -20.32 -9.94 2.48
C ASP A 208 -19.70 -8.55 2.29
N LYS A 209 -18.39 -8.52 1.94
CA LYS A 209 -17.61 -7.30 1.76
C LYS A 209 -16.71 -7.38 0.55
N VAL A 210 -16.63 -6.28 -0.21
CA VAL A 210 -15.75 -6.16 -1.37
C VAL A 210 -14.92 -4.89 -1.27
N LEU A 211 -13.60 -5.03 -1.34
CA LEU A 211 -12.66 -3.94 -1.52
C LEU A 211 -12.31 -3.81 -3.01
N VAL A 212 -12.61 -2.65 -3.59
CA VAL A 212 -12.23 -2.30 -4.97
C VAL A 212 -11.19 -1.17 -4.95
N ASP A 213 -9.92 -1.52 -4.75
CA ASP A 213 -8.79 -0.60 -4.95
C ASP A 213 -8.40 -0.58 -6.43
N ALA A 214 -9.25 0.04 -7.24
CA ALA A 214 -9.16 -0.05 -8.69
C ALA A 214 -7.82 0.48 -9.24
N PRO A 215 -7.30 -0.09 -10.35
CA PRO A 215 -6.10 0.40 -11.00
C PRO A 215 -6.27 1.88 -11.36
N CYS A 216 -5.35 2.70 -10.86
CA CYS A 216 -5.42 4.15 -11.02
C CYS A 216 -4.20 4.70 -11.77
N SER A 217 -4.26 5.99 -12.05
CA SER A 217 -3.18 6.73 -12.70
C SER A 217 -1.90 6.78 -11.88
N SER A 218 -1.93 6.42 -10.59
CA SER A 218 -0.76 6.30 -9.72
C SER A 218 0.11 7.55 -9.72
N ASP A 219 -0.52 8.72 -9.62
CA ASP A 219 0.05 10.04 -9.90
C ASP A 219 1.38 10.30 -9.20
N ARG A 220 1.42 10.02 -7.90
CA ARG A 220 2.66 10.16 -7.11
C ARG A 220 3.79 9.31 -7.67
N SER A 221 3.53 8.10 -8.15
CA SER A 221 4.58 7.23 -8.69
C SER A 221 5.08 7.75 -10.03
N TRP A 222 4.18 8.12 -10.94
CA TRP A 222 4.54 8.60 -12.28
C TRP A 222 5.18 9.98 -12.28
N LEU A 223 4.88 10.82 -11.29
CA LEU A 223 5.55 12.11 -11.10
C LEU A 223 7.07 11.97 -10.94
N PHE A 224 7.57 10.83 -10.45
CA PHE A 224 9.00 10.57 -10.31
C PHE A 224 9.49 9.48 -11.24
N SER A 225 8.80 9.25 -12.37
CA SER A 225 9.28 8.36 -13.42
C SER A 225 10.54 8.94 -14.06
N SER A 226 11.58 8.12 -14.17
CA SER A 226 12.78 8.45 -14.95
C SER A 226 12.59 8.24 -16.46
N ASP A 227 11.56 7.48 -16.85
CA ASP A 227 11.24 7.19 -18.25
C ASP A 227 10.13 8.14 -18.72
N THR A 228 10.51 9.14 -19.50
CA THR A 228 9.62 10.17 -20.04
C THR A 228 8.72 9.64 -21.15
N GLN A 229 9.18 8.66 -21.93
CA GLN A 229 8.38 8.06 -23.00
C GLN A 229 7.24 7.22 -22.41
N GLN A 230 7.55 6.37 -21.43
CA GLN A 230 6.54 5.59 -20.70
C GLN A 230 5.59 6.49 -19.93
N ALA A 231 6.09 7.56 -19.30
CA ALA A 231 5.23 8.53 -18.63
C ALA A 231 4.24 9.19 -19.59
N THR A 232 4.69 9.56 -20.80
CA THR A 232 3.83 10.15 -21.84
C THR A 232 2.76 9.16 -22.30
N LEU A 233 3.15 7.91 -22.60
CA LEU A 233 2.19 6.86 -22.97
C LEU A 233 1.16 6.63 -21.85
N ARG A 234 1.59 6.64 -20.59
CA ARG A 234 0.70 6.49 -19.44
C ARG A 234 -0.33 7.61 -19.37
N LEU A 235 0.07 8.86 -19.61
CA LEU A 235 -0.85 10.01 -19.62
C LEU A 235 -1.92 9.88 -20.72
N ILE A 236 -1.57 9.30 -21.88
CA ILE A 236 -2.54 9.01 -22.93
C ILE A 236 -3.52 7.93 -22.46
N GLN A 237 -3.00 6.81 -21.94
CA GLN A 237 -3.80 5.68 -21.45
C GLN A 237 -4.65 6.02 -20.21
N ARG A 238 -4.34 7.11 -19.50
CA ARG A 238 -5.09 7.57 -18.32
C ARG A 238 -6.57 7.77 -18.63
N LYS A 239 -6.91 8.18 -19.86
CA LYS A 239 -8.27 8.46 -20.31
C LYS A 239 -9.19 7.25 -20.29
N GLU A 240 -8.63 6.05 -20.41
CA GLU A 240 -9.39 4.79 -20.42
C GLU A 240 -9.68 4.25 -19.01
N LEU A 241 -8.95 4.75 -17.98
CA LEU A 241 -9.06 4.23 -16.62
C LEU A 241 -10.46 4.42 -16.01
N PRO A 242 -11.16 5.56 -16.17
CA PRO A 242 -12.49 5.71 -15.57
C PRO A 242 -13.49 4.67 -16.07
N SER A 243 -13.44 4.33 -17.36
CA SER A 243 -14.29 3.27 -17.93
C SER A 243 -13.97 1.92 -17.31
N LEU A 244 -12.69 1.57 -17.16
CA LEU A 244 -12.28 0.34 -16.51
C LEU A 244 -12.69 0.31 -15.02
N GLN A 245 -12.47 1.40 -14.29
CA GLN A 245 -12.81 1.52 -12.87
C GLN A 245 -14.32 1.37 -12.63
N PHE A 246 -15.14 1.96 -13.51
CA PHE A 246 -16.58 1.79 -13.47
C PHE A 246 -17.01 0.33 -13.71
N GLN A 247 -16.40 -0.34 -14.70
CA GLN A 247 -16.66 -1.75 -14.98
C GLN A 247 -16.27 -2.68 -13.82
N LEU A 248 -15.24 -2.32 -13.04
CA LEU A 248 -14.82 -3.09 -11.87
C LEU A 248 -15.73 -2.90 -10.65
N LEU A 249 -16.50 -1.81 -10.61
CA LEU A 249 -17.41 -1.51 -9.50
C LEU A 249 -18.83 -2.05 -9.73
N ARG A 250 -19.19 -2.31 -10.99
CA ARG A 250 -20.50 -2.84 -11.39
C ARG A 250 -20.67 -4.30 -10.99
#